data_AF-A0AA38PKZ0-F1
#
_entry.id   AF-A0AA38PKZ0-F1
#
_cell.length_a   1.000
_cell.length_b   1.000
_cell.length_c   1.000
_cell.angle_alpha   90.00
_cell.angle_beta   90.00
_cell.angle_gamma   90.00
#
_symmetry.space_group_name_H-M   'P 1'
#
loop_
_entity.id
_entity.type
_entity.pdbx_description
1 polymer ?
#
loop_
_entity_poly.entity_id
_entity_poly.type
_entity_poly.pdbx_seq_one_letter_code
_entity_poly.pdbx_strand_id
1 'polypeptide(L)'
;MGTFATTGSVETFEHCFPMERNGKVWLSLYVRSRAKSAASPPIYTEGDTVSGRVELDFDRPEKVKGITVTMQGGTTSVGQEEIVFLDTTQTIWSPDPKQGKSGEKLQGKHALPFKLVLPKEVTMSLSKNKQADFRLPPNFSERASPSYIDYKLIVTVRRGLFLANIVLSHNFAYVPLTIPPPPSMLRQMAYRSGTGLIGPDRDRDGWKVFGPAKMAGTLFNVRKAEVDCELAIATPLAFPVRSPIPMFLTLRSGDEQALDILSSPSAVRVFLVRSMANGSDAVDDDAVRRSNNFFVESAGRAVFWPASRNQDSRTLQGELEVKHGIKPSFVFPRFAIRYSIDVLPFAAPGFQLDAVPTEDPVLLSATVKICTTHVPGIVPRSFTPPGYEQTQEGGDYNKSMGLLENGNQRFYHHAR
;
A
#
# COMPACT_ATOMS: atom_id res chain seq x y z
N MET A 1 34.76 21.06 5.66
CA MET A 1 33.83 21.60 4.65
C MET A 1 33.75 20.60 3.51
N GLY A 2 32.75 19.73 3.53
CA GLY A 2 32.47 18.79 2.45
C GLY A 2 31.20 19.25 1.75
N THR A 3 31.33 19.62 0.48
CA THR A 3 30.25 20.02 -0.40
C THR A 3 29.22 18.90 -0.51
N PHE A 4 27.98 19.19 -0.09
CA PHE A 4 26.83 18.31 -0.32
C PHE A 4 26.62 18.14 -1.82
N ALA A 5 26.58 16.88 -2.26
CA ALA A 5 26.23 16.53 -3.63
C ALA A 5 24.84 17.09 -3.95
N THR A 6 24.81 17.95 -4.96
CA THR A 6 23.65 18.44 -5.69
C THR A 6 22.71 17.29 -6.04
N THR A 7 21.40 17.54 -5.89
CA THR A 7 20.26 16.71 -6.33
C THR A 7 20.62 15.79 -7.51
N GLY A 8 20.76 14.49 -7.24
CA GLY A 8 20.91 13.50 -8.29
C GLY A 8 19.74 13.59 -9.24
N SER A 9 20.01 13.83 -10.53
CA SER A 9 19.00 13.77 -11.57
C SER A 9 18.39 12.37 -11.54
N VAL A 10 17.10 12.28 -11.25
CA VAL A 10 16.37 11.01 -11.32
C VAL A 10 16.44 10.54 -12.76
N GLU A 11 16.97 9.34 -12.98
CA GLU A 11 17.01 8.73 -14.31
C GLU A 11 15.57 8.52 -14.82
N THR A 12 15.32 8.94 -16.05
CA THR A 12 14.00 8.81 -16.69
C THR A 12 14.12 8.12 -18.04
N PHE A 13 13.14 7.29 -18.37
CA PHE A 13 13.05 6.60 -19.65
C PHE A 13 11.90 7.16 -20.48
N GLU A 14 12.10 7.26 -21.79
CA GLU A 14 11.04 7.58 -22.74
C GLU A 14 10.33 6.29 -23.17
N HIS A 15 9.00 6.32 -23.17
CA HIS A 15 8.12 5.26 -23.64
C HIS A 15 7.41 5.74 -24.90
N CYS A 16 7.18 4.83 -25.85
CA CYS A 16 6.44 5.09 -27.08
C CYS A 16 5.29 4.09 -27.21
N PHE A 17 4.09 4.62 -27.42
CA PHE A 17 2.87 3.82 -27.62
C PHE A 17 2.28 4.15 -28.99
N PRO A 18 2.60 3.35 -30.03
CA PRO A 18 2.11 3.60 -31.37
C PRO A 18 0.71 3.02 -31.58
N MET A 19 -0.03 3.63 -32.49
CA MET A 19 -1.28 3.13 -33.06
C MET A 19 -1.16 3.09 -34.58
N GLU A 20 -1.47 1.93 -35.14
CA GLU A 20 -1.42 1.70 -36.57
C GLU A 20 -2.78 1.87 -37.23
N ARG A 21 -2.75 2.29 -38.50
CA ARG A 21 -3.88 2.28 -39.42
C ARG A 21 -3.35 1.78 -40.76
N ASN A 22 -3.93 0.70 -41.27
CA ASN A 22 -3.52 0.08 -42.54
C ASN A 22 -2.02 -0.30 -42.59
N GLY A 23 -1.47 -0.81 -41.48
CA GLY A 23 -0.06 -1.22 -41.39
C GLY A 23 0.95 -0.07 -41.31
N LYS A 24 0.50 1.18 -41.15
CA LYS A 24 1.34 2.35 -40.90
C LYS A 24 1.02 2.98 -39.55
N VAL A 25 2.04 3.28 -38.76
CA VAL A 25 1.91 4.08 -37.54
C VAL A 25 1.52 5.51 -37.93
N TRP A 26 0.38 5.98 -37.42
CA TRP A 26 -0.15 7.32 -37.73
C TRP A 26 -0.39 8.16 -36.47
N LEU A 27 -0.40 7.54 -35.28
CA LEU A 27 -0.56 8.20 -33.99
C LEU A 27 0.37 7.53 -32.98
N SER A 28 1.21 8.29 -32.30
CA SER A 28 2.09 7.79 -31.25
C SER A 28 2.06 8.70 -30.02
N LEU A 29 1.93 8.11 -28.84
CA LEU A 29 2.11 8.80 -27.57
C LEU A 29 3.52 8.54 -27.03
N TYR A 30 4.28 9.61 -26.81
CA TYR A 30 5.57 9.54 -26.14
C TYR A 30 5.49 10.17 -24.76
N VAL A 31 6.03 9.50 -23.75
CA VAL A 31 6.09 10.01 -22.38
C VAL A 31 7.40 9.66 -21.70
N ARG A 32 7.85 10.53 -20.80
CA ARG A 32 9.02 10.25 -19.95
C ARG A 32 8.59 9.92 -18.53
N SER A 33 9.16 8.88 -17.95
CA SER A 33 8.78 8.41 -16.60
C SER A 33 9.98 7.89 -15.80
N ARG A 34 9.75 7.57 -14.52
CA ARG A 34 10.75 7.00 -13.59
C ARG A 34 10.87 5.47 -13.68
N ALA A 35 10.30 4.87 -14.72
CA ALA A 35 10.41 3.44 -14.96
C ALA A 35 11.89 3.02 -15.10
N LYS A 36 12.22 1.76 -14.86
CA LYS A 36 13.61 1.26 -14.96
C LYS A 36 14.05 0.96 -16.40
N SER A 37 13.09 0.89 -17.32
CA SER A 37 13.32 0.68 -18.74
C SER A 37 12.11 1.10 -19.56
N ALA A 38 12.30 1.36 -20.85
CA ALA A 38 11.22 1.67 -21.80
C ALA A 38 10.21 0.51 -21.97
N ALA A 39 10.63 -0.73 -21.68
CA ALA A 39 9.80 -1.93 -21.76
C ALA A 39 8.87 -2.13 -20.54
N SER A 40 9.15 -1.45 -19.43
CA SER A 40 8.27 -1.45 -18.25
C SER A 40 7.18 -0.37 -18.37
N PRO A 41 6.00 -0.54 -17.73
CA PRO A 41 4.98 0.50 -17.72
C PRO A 41 5.52 1.82 -17.16
N PRO A 42 5.07 2.98 -17.67
CA PRO A 42 5.49 4.27 -17.14
C PRO A 42 5.19 4.38 -15.64
N ILE A 43 6.13 4.94 -14.87
CA ILE A 43 5.97 5.14 -13.42
C ILE A 43 6.06 6.63 -13.09
N TYR A 44 5.04 7.14 -12.42
CA TYR A 44 4.98 8.47 -11.85
C TYR A 44 4.82 8.39 -10.34
N THR A 45 5.49 9.29 -9.64
CA THR A 45 5.37 9.49 -8.21
C THR A 45 4.58 10.75 -7.91
N GLU A 46 4.06 10.87 -6.71
CA GLU A 46 3.36 12.08 -6.29
C GLU A 46 4.21 13.35 -6.51
N GLY A 47 3.61 14.36 -7.14
CA GLY A 47 4.28 15.61 -7.49
C GLY A 47 5.03 15.58 -8.82
N ASP A 48 5.13 14.43 -9.48
CA ASP A 48 5.68 14.38 -10.83
C ASP A 48 4.80 15.15 -11.82
N THR A 49 5.48 15.74 -12.81
CA THR A 49 4.81 16.27 -13.99
C THR A 49 4.88 15.23 -15.10
N VAL A 50 3.72 14.80 -15.58
CA VAL A 50 3.59 13.95 -16.76
C VAL A 50 3.79 14.82 -17.99
N SER A 51 4.87 14.55 -18.75
CA SER A 51 5.20 15.33 -19.94
C SER A 51 5.62 14.42 -21.08
N GLY A 52 5.37 14.91 -22.29
CA GLY A 52 5.51 14.09 -23.49
C GLY A 52 5.11 14.82 -24.76
N ARG A 53 4.92 14.04 -25.82
CA ARG A 53 4.43 14.53 -27.10
C ARG A 53 3.50 13.51 -27.74
N VAL A 54 2.54 14.01 -28.50
CA VAL A 54 1.71 13.23 -29.40
C VAL A 54 2.21 13.47 -30.82
N GLU A 55 2.63 12.41 -31.50
CA GLU A 55 3.01 12.45 -32.90
C GLU A 55 1.86 11.92 -33.76
N LEU A 56 1.55 12.63 -34.84
CA LEU A 56 0.52 12.28 -35.81
C LEU A 56 1.11 12.31 -37.21
N ASP A 57 0.73 11.36 -38.07
CA ASP A 57 1.09 11.34 -39.49
C ASP A 57 -0.15 11.02 -40.33
N PHE A 58 -0.76 12.06 -40.90
CA PHE A 58 -1.96 11.91 -41.74
C PHE A 58 -1.56 11.84 -43.21
N ASP A 59 -1.73 10.68 -43.84
CA ASP A 59 -1.45 10.49 -45.27
C ASP A 59 -2.33 11.37 -46.17
N ARG A 60 -3.53 11.73 -45.69
CA ARG A 60 -4.52 12.54 -46.40
C ARG A 60 -5.08 13.62 -45.47
N PRO A 61 -5.55 14.76 -45.99
CA PRO A 61 -6.21 15.78 -45.18
C PRO A 61 -7.41 15.22 -44.39
N GLU A 62 -7.30 15.12 -43.07
CA GLU A 62 -8.35 14.63 -42.19
C GLU A 62 -8.96 15.77 -41.36
N LYS A 63 -10.29 15.78 -41.25
CA LYS A 63 -11.01 16.80 -40.47
C LYS A 63 -10.94 16.45 -38.98
N VAL A 64 -10.16 17.21 -38.23
CA VAL A 64 -9.99 17.04 -36.77
C VAL A 64 -10.63 18.23 -36.06
N LYS A 65 -11.44 17.96 -35.03
CA LYS A 65 -12.11 18.98 -34.20
C LYS A 65 -11.31 19.37 -32.97
N GLY A 66 -10.36 18.53 -32.57
CA GLY A 66 -9.51 18.76 -31.41
C GLY A 66 -8.74 17.51 -31.06
N ILE A 67 -7.59 17.71 -30.44
CA ILE A 67 -6.76 16.63 -29.92
C ILE A 67 -6.54 16.92 -28.44
N THR A 68 -6.87 15.95 -27.60
CA THR A 68 -6.75 16.07 -26.14
C THR A 68 -5.91 14.94 -25.58
N VAL A 69 -5.21 15.23 -24.48
CA VAL A 69 -4.55 14.24 -23.63
C VAL A 69 -5.24 14.27 -22.28
N THR A 70 -5.66 13.11 -21.80
CA THR A 70 -6.40 12.94 -20.56
C THR A 70 -5.64 11.98 -19.64
N MET A 71 -5.45 12.38 -18.38
CA MET A 71 -5.08 11.46 -17.30
C MET A 71 -6.36 11.02 -16.61
N GLN A 72 -6.61 9.73 -16.63
CA GLN A 72 -7.77 9.12 -15.99
C GLN A 72 -7.31 8.17 -14.88
N GLY A 73 -8.03 8.15 -13.76
CA GLY A 73 -7.84 7.19 -12.67
C GLY A 73 -9.19 6.64 -12.23
N GLY A 74 -9.27 5.33 -12.07
CA GLY A 74 -10.53 4.64 -11.79
C GLY A 74 -10.37 3.51 -10.78
N THR A 75 -11.44 3.26 -10.02
CA THR A 75 -11.57 2.07 -9.17
C THR A 75 -12.59 1.13 -9.77
N THR A 76 -12.18 -0.12 -9.99
CA THR A 76 -13.04 -1.17 -10.55
C THR A 76 -13.20 -2.27 -9.51
N SER A 77 -14.39 -2.40 -8.93
CA SER A 77 -14.73 -3.53 -8.08
C SER A 77 -15.22 -4.71 -8.92
N VAL A 78 -14.96 -5.94 -8.48
CA VAL A 78 -15.39 -7.15 -9.23
C VAL A 78 -16.90 -7.14 -9.43
N GLY A 79 -17.32 -7.27 -10.70
CA GLY A 79 -18.72 -7.26 -11.11
C GLY A 79 -19.37 -5.88 -11.18
N GLN A 80 -18.59 -4.79 -11.10
CA GLN A 80 -19.08 -3.42 -11.18
C GLN A 80 -18.35 -2.63 -12.26
N GLU A 81 -18.98 -1.55 -12.72
CA GLU A 81 -18.35 -0.60 -13.64
C GLU A 81 -17.23 0.20 -12.96
N GLU A 82 -16.28 0.67 -13.76
CA GLU A 82 -15.19 1.53 -13.30
C GLU A 82 -15.76 2.87 -12.81
N ILE A 83 -15.46 3.22 -11.57
CA ILE A 83 -15.77 4.55 -11.03
C ILE A 83 -14.54 5.42 -11.22
N VAL A 84 -14.64 6.37 -12.14
CA VAL A 84 -13.59 7.35 -12.43
C VAL A 84 -13.52 8.37 -11.28
N PHE A 85 -12.36 8.48 -10.64
CA PHE A 85 -12.08 9.46 -9.58
C PHE A 85 -11.13 10.57 -10.03
N LEU A 86 -10.43 10.37 -11.15
CA LEU A 86 -9.54 11.35 -11.74
C LEU A 86 -9.85 11.43 -13.24
N ASP A 87 -10.12 12.64 -13.73
CA ASP A 87 -10.27 12.94 -15.16
C ASP A 87 -9.73 14.34 -15.44
N THR A 88 -8.42 14.42 -15.70
CA THR A 88 -7.74 15.68 -16.00
C THR A 88 -7.40 15.73 -17.48
N THR A 89 -8.03 16.64 -18.21
CA THR A 89 -7.90 16.76 -19.66
C THR A 89 -7.19 18.06 -20.07
N GLN A 90 -6.19 17.95 -20.95
CA GLN A 90 -5.55 19.07 -21.64
C GLN A 90 -5.85 18.99 -23.14
N THR A 91 -6.36 20.08 -23.70
CA THR A 91 -6.43 20.25 -25.17
C THR A 91 -5.05 20.65 -25.67
N ILE A 92 -4.47 19.84 -26.54
CA ILE A 92 -3.13 20.06 -27.12
C ILE A 92 -3.19 20.61 -28.53
N TRP A 93 -4.35 20.51 -29.19
CA TRP A 93 -4.62 21.16 -30.45
C TRP A 93 -6.13 21.38 -30.63
N SER A 94 -6.49 22.53 -31.21
CA SER A 94 -7.85 22.87 -31.63
C SER A 94 -7.78 23.72 -32.91
N PRO A 95 -8.77 23.63 -33.80
CA PRO A 95 -8.84 24.48 -34.99
C PRO A 95 -8.82 25.98 -34.64
N ASP A 96 -8.23 26.82 -35.49
CA ASP A 96 -8.29 28.27 -35.32
C ASP A 96 -9.76 28.76 -35.38
N PRO A 97 -10.29 29.40 -34.31
CA PRO A 97 -11.65 29.92 -34.32
C PRO A 97 -11.92 30.97 -35.41
N LYS A 98 -10.88 31.63 -35.92
CA LYS A 98 -10.99 32.66 -36.97
C LYS A 98 -11.24 32.08 -38.38
N GLN A 99 -10.95 30.81 -38.61
CA GLN A 99 -11.17 30.15 -39.91
C GLN A 99 -12.58 29.54 -40.07
N GLY A 100 -13.49 29.77 -39.12
CA GLY A 100 -14.90 29.37 -39.19
C GLY A 100 -15.17 27.90 -38.81
N LYS A 101 -16.47 27.54 -38.67
CA LYS A 101 -16.96 26.25 -38.13
C LYS A 101 -16.60 25.01 -38.99
N SER A 102 -15.98 25.20 -40.16
CA SER A 102 -15.45 24.12 -40.98
C SER A 102 -14.08 23.71 -40.46
N GLY A 103 -14.05 22.88 -39.41
CA GLY A 103 -12.82 22.42 -38.75
C GLY A 103 -11.65 22.16 -39.71
N GLU A 104 -10.49 22.67 -39.32
CA GLU A 104 -9.22 22.61 -40.04
C GLU A 104 -8.87 21.15 -40.39
N LYS A 105 -8.34 20.95 -41.60
CA LYS A 105 -7.88 19.64 -42.04
C LYS A 105 -6.40 19.51 -41.71
N LEU A 106 -6.03 18.51 -40.92
CA LEU A 106 -4.64 18.18 -40.64
C LEU A 106 -4.12 17.22 -41.70
N GLN A 107 -2.88 17.44 -42.14
CA GLN A 107 -2.18 16.59 -43.10
C GLN A 107 -0.68 16.55 -42.78
N GLY A 108 -0.06 15.38 -42.97
CA GLY A 108 1.36 15.18 -42.76
C GLY A 108 1.69 15.01 -41.29
N LYS A 109 2.96 15.31 -40.96
CA LYS A 109 3.54 15.06 -39.64
C LYS A 109 3.31 16.22 -38.69
N HIS A 110 2.76 15.93 -37.52
CA HIS A 110 2.60 16.88 -36.43
C HIS A 110 3.19 16.30 -35.15
N ALA A 111 3.90 17.12 -34.38
CA ALA A 111 4.40 16.77 -33.06
C ALA A 111 3.87 17.79 -32.06
N LEU A 112 2.97 17.36 -31.18
CA LEU A 112 2.24 18.22 -30.26
C LEU A 112 2.70 17.94 -28.83
N PRO A 113 3.47 18.83 -28.20
CA PRO A 113 3.94 18.64 -26.84
C PRO A 113 2.80 18.81 -25.82
N PHE A 114 2.91 18.14 -24.69
CA PHE A 114 1.95 18.30 -23.60
C PHE A 114 2.62 18.20 -22.23
N LYS A 115 1.94 18.76 -21.23
CA LYS A 115 2.42 18.78 -19.85
C LYS A 115 1.22 18.82 -18.90
N LEU A 116 1.07 17.75 -18.12
CA LEU A 116 0.00 17.54 -17.17
C LEU A 116 0.59 17.29 -15.77
N VAL A 117 0.00 17.88 -14.74
CA VAL A 117 0.40 17.64 -13.35
C VAL A 117 -0.67 16.79 -12.69
N LEU A 118 -0.28 15.66 -12.09
CA LEU A 118 -1.21 14.86 -11.31
C LEU A 118 -1.63 15.64 -10.07
N PRO A 119 -2.94 15.80 -9.80
CA PRO A 119 -3.39 16.44 -8.58
C PRO A 119 -2.96 15.58 -7.38
N LYS A 120 -2.65 16.20 -6.24
CA LYS A 120 -2.32 15.44 -5.03
C LYS A 120 -3.55 14.76 -4.44
N GLU A 121 -4.70 15.42 -4.56
CA GLU A 121 -5.97 15.03 -3.97
C GLU A 121 -7.10 15.15 -4.99
N VAL A 122 -8.14 14.35 -4.79
CA VAL A 122 -9.38 14.37 -5.56
C VAL A 122 -10.57 14.40 -4.60
N THR A 123 -11.58 15.20 -4.94
CA THR A 123 -12.82 15.27 -4.18
C THR A 123 -13.73 14.12 -4.57
N MET A 124 -14.13 13.31 -3.60
CA MET A 124 -14.99 12.14 -3.81
C MET A 124 -16.30 12.29 -3.03
N SER A 125 -17.38 11.81 -3.65
CA SER A 125 -18.68 11.69 -3.01
C SER A 125 -18.74 10.40 -2.18
N LEU A 126 -18.88 10.54 -0.87
CA LEU A 126 -19.06 9.42 0.07
C LEU A 126 -20.54 9.05 0.24
N SER A 127 -21.42 10.04 0.13
CA SER A 127 -22.86 9.88 0.14
C SER A 127 -23.51 11.08 -0.55
N LYS A 128 -24.85 11.05 -0.75
CA LYS A 128 -25.59 12.11 -1.47
C LYS A 128 -25.23 13.54 -1.04
N ASN A 129 -24.88 13.75 0.23
CA ASN A 129 -24.59 15.07 0.80
C ASN A 129 -23.21 15.16 1.47
N LYS A 130 -22.33 14.16 1.31
CA LYS A 130 -21.01 14.15 1.95
C LYS A 130 -19.92 13.98 0.90
N GLN A 131 -19.10 15.00 0.73
CA GLN A 131 -17.88 14.96 -0.06
C GLN A 131 -16.68 15.11 0.87
N ALA A 132 -15.56 14.51 0.49
CA ALA A 132 -14.29 14.71 1.15
C ALA A 132 -13.14 14.61 0.13
N ASP A 133 -12.05 15.30 0.44
CA ASP A 133 -10.83 15.24 -0.36
C ASP A 133 -9.98 14.06 0.08
N PHE A 134 -9.50 13.31 -0.91
CA PHE A 134 -8.66 12.13 -0.70
C PHE A 134 -7.40 12.25 -1.53
N ARG A 135 -6.26 11.88 -0.95
CA ARG A 135 -5.02 11.71 -1.72
C ARG A 135 -5.23 10.62 -2.77
N LEU A 136 -4.61 10.82 -3.94
CA LEU A 136 -4.65 9.81 -4.99
C LEU A 136 -4.15 8.44 -4.45
N PRO A 137 -4.93 7.36 -4.63
CA PRO A 137 -4.53 6.04 -4.18
C PRO A 137 -3.41 5.48 -5.06
N PRO A 138 -2.56 4.58 -4.55
CA PRO A 138 -1.61 3.86 -5.41
C PRO A 138 -2.36 3.02 -6.46
N ASN A 139 -1.70 2.69 -7.57
CA ASN A 139 -2.18 1.58 -8.39
C ASN A 139 -2.27 0.31 -7.53
N PHE A 140 -3.35 -0.43 -7.72
CA PHE A 140 -3.59 -1.64 -6.98
C PHE A 140 -4.14 -2.74 -7.88
N SER A 141 -3.40 -3.85 -7.91
CA SER A 141 -3.80 -5.08 -8.58
C SER A 141 -3.12 -6.25 -7.87
N GLU A 142 -3.92 -7.21 -7.44
CA GLU A 142 -3.47 -8.46 -6.82
C GLU A 142 -4.35 -9.61 -7.32
N ARG A 143 -3.79 -10.82 -7.34
CA ARG A 143 -4.54 -12.02 -7.72
C ARG A 143 -5.72 -12.19 -6.76
N ALA A 144 -6.90 -12.44 -7.32
CA ALA A 144 -8.15 -12.59 -6.57
C ALA A 144 -8.55 -11.36 -5.73
N SER A 145 -8.04 -10.18 -6.06
CA SER A 145 -8.46 -8.96 -5.37
C SER A 145 -9.93 -8.63 -5.64
N PRO A 146 -10.69 -8.14 -4.63
CA PRO A 146 -12.07 -7.70 -4.81
C PRO A 146 -12.18 -6.34 -5.52
N SER A 147 -11.08 -5.60 -5.71
CA SER A 147 -11.04 -4.31 -6.41
C SER A 147 -9.67 -4.00 -7.02
N TYR A 148 -9.67 -3.18 -8.07
CA TYR A 148 -8.50 -2.74 -8.82
C TYR A 148 -8.49 -1.22 -8.93
N ILE A 149 -7.30 -0.63 -8.90
CA ILE A 149 -7.09 0.80 -9.08
C ILE A 149 -6.09 0.99 -10.20
N ASP A 150 -6.54 1.60 -11.30
CA ASP A 150 -5.77 1.79 -12.50
C ASP A 150 -5.74 3.26 -12.93
N TYR A 151 -4.65 3.63 -13.59
CA TYR A 151 -4.45 4.95 -14.15
C TYR A 151 -4.08 4.85 -15.62
N LYS A 152 -4.65 5.73 -16.44
CA LYS A 152 -4.55 5.72 -17.90
C LYS A 152 -4.15 7.09 -18.42
N LEU A 153 -3.29 7.10 -19.43
CA LEU A 153 -3.09 8.22 -20.33
C LEU A 153 -3.85 7.97 -21.61
N ILE A 154 -4.72 8.90 -21.98
CA ILE A 154 -5.65 8.75 -23.08
C ILE A 154 -5.46 9.91 -24.06
N VAL A 155 -5.04 9.60 -25.28
CA VAL A 155 -5.04 10.56 -26.39
C VAL A 155 -6.33 10.39 -27.18
N THR A 156 -7.10 11.46 -27.30
CA THR A 156 -8.34 11.48 -28.07
C THR A 156 -8.22 12.42 -29.26
N VAL A 157 -8.35 11.88 -30.47
CA VAL A 157 -8.49 12.64 -31.72
C VAL A 157 -9.98 12.75 -32.05
N ARG A 158 -10.55 13.94 -31.83
CA ARG A 158 -11.98 14.21 -32.06
C ARG A 158 -12.22 14.46 -33.55
N ARG A 159 -13.16 13.74 -34.14
CA ARG A 159 -13.44 13.81 -35.59
C ARG A 159 -14.73 14.58 -35.92
N GLY A 160 -14.99 14.74 -37.22
CA GLY A 160 -16.18 15.36 -37.80
C GLY A 160 -17.52 14.77 -37.32
N LEU A 161 -18.63 15.39 -37.71
CA LEU A 161 -19.98 14.84 -37.46
C LEU A 161 -20.07 13.40 -37.99
N PHE A 162 -20.70 12.51 -37.21
CA PHE A 162 -20.92 11.09 -37.50
C PHE A 162 -19.69 10.17 -37.50
N LEU A 163 -18.48 10.66 -37.21
CA LEU A 163 -17.30 9.82 -37.06
C LEU A 163 -16.97 9.61 -35.58
N ALA A 164 -16.77 8.35 -35.18
CA ALA A 164 -16.32 8.01 -33.83
C ALA A 164 -14.98 8.69 -33.51
N ASN A 165 -14.76 9.10 -32.25
CA ASN A 165 -13.45 9.57 -31.84
C ASN A 165 -12.43 8.43 -31.93
N ILE A 166 -11.17 8.78 -32.18
CA ILE A 166 -10.08 7.81 -32.13
C ILE A 166 -9.37 7.97 -30.80
N VAL A 167 -9.15 6.86 -30.10
CA VAL A 167 -8.68 6.84 -28.72
C VAL A 167 -7.50 5.89 -28.60
N LEU A 168 -6.33 6.44 -28.26
CA LEU A 168 -5.15 5.68 -27.85
C LEU A 168 -5.06 5.77 -26.33
N SER A 169 -5.14 4.64 -25.63
CA SER A 169 -5.11 4.57 -24.16
C SER A 169 -3.98 3.67 -23.71
N HIS A 170 -3.21 4.11 -22.71
CA HIS A 170 -2.16 3.30 -22.08
C HIS A 170 -2.14 3.46 -20.57
N ASN A 171 -1.97 2.35 -19.84
CA ASN A 171 -1.85 2.36 -18.39
C ASN A 171 -0.50 2.93 -17.94
N PHE A 172 -0.50 3.58 -16.77
CA PHE A 172 0.71 3.93 -16.03
C PHE A 172 0.56 3.60 -14.54
N ALA A 173 1.69 3.48 -13.85
CA ALA A 173 1.75 3.30 -12.41
C ALA A 173 1.95 4.65 -11.71
N TYR A 174 1.14 4.90 -10.70
CA TYR A 174 1.19 6.00 -9.76
C TYR A 174 1.60 5.48 -8.39
N VAL A 175 2.66 6.07 -7.84
CA VAL A 175 3.21 5.75 -6.53
C VAL A 175 3.07 6.97 -5.61
N PRO A 176 2.14 6.95 -4.65
CA PRO A 176 2.00 8.05 -3.70
C PRO A 176 3.25 8.16 -2.82
N LEU A 177 3.61 9.38 -2.43
CA LEU A 177 4.73 9.60 -1.51
C LEU A 177 4.17 9.76 -0.09
N THR A 178 4.41 8.73 0.72
CA THR A 178 4.07 8.70 2.15
C THR A 178 5.34 8.47 2.93
N ILE A 179 5.64 9.39 3.85
CA ILE A 179 6.83 9.37 4.69
C ILE A 179 6.33 9.26 6.13
N PRO A 180 6.85 8.33 6.94
CA PRO A 180 6.54 8.31 8.36
C PRO A 180 7.15 9.52 9.05
N PRO A 181 6.63 9.96 10.22
CA PRO A 181 7.33 10.94 11.04
C PRO A 181 8.72 10.42 11.46
N PRO A 182 9.67 11.31 11.79
CA PRO A 182 10.97 10.87 12.30
C PRO A 182 10.81 10.08 13.62
N PRO A 183 11.61 9.01 13.82
CA PRO A 183 11.66 8.28 15.10
C PRO A 183 12.30 9.13 16.21
N SER A 184 12.22 8.65 17.47
CA SER A 184 12.85 9.30 18.63
C SER A 184 14.33 9.61 18.40
N MET A 185 14.85 10.64 19.07
CA MET A 185 16.26 11.03 18.97
C MET A 185 17.19 9.87 19.33
N LEU A 186 16.85 9.12 20.38
CA LEU A 186 17.63 7.96 20.83
C LEU A 186 17.65 6.84 19.78
N ARG A 187 16.54 6.58 19.09
CA ARG A 187 16.52 5.62 17.97
C ARG A 187 17.32 6.12 16.78
N GLN A 188 17.23 7.41 16.45
CA GLN A 188 18.05 7.99 15.37
C GLN A 188 19.54 7.85 15.65
N MET A 189 19.96 8.10 16.90
CA MET A 189 21.34 7.88 17.35
C MET A 189 21.73 6.42 17.17
N ALA A 190 20.93 5.48 17.66
CA ALA A 190 21.19 4.04 17.52
C ALA A 190 21.36 3.59 16.06
N TYR A 191 20.52 4.08 15.14
CA TYR A 191 20.66 3.79 13.72
C TYR A 191 21.93 4.39 13.10
N ARG A 192 22.33 5.59 13.53
CA ARG A 192 23.55 6.25 13.01
C ARG A 192 24.83 5.60 13.54
N SER A 193 24.88 5.31 14.84
CA SER A 193 26.04 4.72 15.51
C SER A 193 26.13 3.20 15.34
N GLY A 194 25.03 2.55 14.93
CA GLY A 194 24.95 1.09 14.90
C GLY A 194 24.89 0.46 16.29
N THR A 195 24.56 1.22 17.33
CA THR A 195 24.40 0.69 18.68
C THR A 195 23.04 0.01 18.85
N GLY A 196 22.92 -0.89 19.82
CA GLY A 196 21.64 -1.51 20.17
C GLY A 196 20.56 -0.47 20.52
N LEU A 197 19.30 -0.87 20.31
CA LEU A 197 18.15 -0.03 20.61
C LEU A 197 17.98 0.14 22.12
N ILE A 198 17.64 1.35 22.54
CA ILE A 198 17.30 1.65 23.93
C ILE A 198 15.83 1.24 24.14
N GLY A 199 15.59 0.38 25.12
CA GLY A 199 14.26 -0.15 25.44
C GLY A 199 13.30 0.87 26.07
N PRO A 200 12.01 0.51 26.22
CA PRO A 200 10.94 1.41 26.68
C PRO A 200 11.17 2.02 28.07
N ASP A 201 11.91 1.34 28.96
CA ASP A 201 12.21 1.86 30.30
C ASP A 201 13.06 3.13 30.27
N ARG A 202 13.87 3.30 29.22
CA ARG A 202 14.84 4.39 29.07
C ARG A 202 14.56 5.34 27.92
N ASP A 203 13.77 4.94 26.93
CA ASP A 203 13.33 5.78 25.79
C ASP A 203 11.79 5.88 25.73
N ARG A 204 11.16 6.42 26.78
CA ARG A 204 9.68 6.43 26.87
C ARG A 204 8.99 7.10 25.66
N ASP A 205 9.60 8.13 25.09
CA ASP A 205 9.06 8.83 23.91
C ASP A 205 9.19 8.00 22.63
N GLY A 206 10.15 7.09 22.58
CA GLY A 206 10.40 6.19 21.45
C GLY A 206 9.49 4.97 21.39
N TRP A 207 8.69 4.67 22.43
CA TRP A 207 7.91 3.44 22.47
C TRP A 207 6.48 3.71 22.88
N LYS A 208 5.53 3.08 22.18
CA LYS A 208 4.13 3.03 22.62
C LYS A 208 3.85 1.64 23.17
N VAL A 209 3.45 1.59 24.43
CA VAL A 209 3.15 0.35 25.15
C VAL A 209 1.65 0.04 25.03
N PHE A 210 1.34 -1.21 24.73
CA PHE A 210 -0.01 -1.77 24.63
C PHE A 210 -0.17 -2.90 25.65
N GLY A 211 -1.32 -2.93 26.31
CA GLY A 211 -1.63 -3.89 27.37
C GLY A 211 -1.68 -3.26 28.77
N PRO A 212 -1.63 -4.08 29.84
CA PRO A 212 -1.42 -5.53 29.81
C PRO A 212 -2.64 -6.31 29.28
N ALA A 213 -2.39 -7.38 28.52
CA ALA A 213 -3.36 -8.43 28.21
C ALA A 213 -3.10 -9.67 29.07
N LYS A 214 -4.15 -10.28 29.59
CA LYS A 214 -4.06 -11.46 30.45
C LYS A 214 -4.13 -12.75 29.64
N MET A 215 -3.23 -13.69 29.92
CA MET A 215 -3.30 -15.06 29.43
C MET A 215 -3.45 -16.01 30.61
N ALA A 216 -4.62 -16.66 30.71
CA ALA A 216 -4.88 -17.71 31.69
C ALA A 216 -4.85 -19.09 31.02
N GLY A 217 -4.19 -20.04 31.67
CA GLY A 217 -4.05 -21.39 31.14
C GLY A 217 -3.62 -22.40 32.18
N THR A 218 -3.47 -23.63 31.71
CA THR A 218 -3.06 -24.78 32.49
C THR A 218 -1.68 -25.25 32.04
N LEU A 219 -0.72 -25.17 32.96
CA LEU A 219 0.64 -25.65 32.82
C LEU A 219 0.69 -27.17 33.04
N PHE A 220 1.23 -27.89 32.05
CA PHE A 220 1.37 -29.34 32.02
C PHE A 220 0.09 -30.11 32.39
N ASN A 221 -1.09 -29.57 32.08
CA ASN A 221 -2.40 -30.11 32.43
C ASN A 221 -2.66 -30.30 33.93
N VAL A 222 -1.87 -29.67 34.80
CA VAL A 222 -1.97 -29.85 36.26
C VAL A 222 -2.19 -28.52 36.99
N ARG A 223 -1.45 -27.47 36.64
CA ARG A 223 -1.42 -26.23 37.43
C ARG A 223 -1.97 -25.05 36.65
N LYS A 224 -2.89 -24.30 37.23
CA LYS A 224 -3.35 -23.03 36.65
C LYS A 224 -2.27 -21.95 36.81
N ALA A 225 -2.05 -21.20 35.75
CA ALA A 225 -1.14 -20.07 35.74
C ALA A 225 -1.72 -18.92 34.92
N GLU A 226 -1.42 -17.71 35.36
CA GLU A 226 -1.79 -16.47 34.68
C GLU A 226 -0.53 -15.68 34.35
N VAL A 227 -0.45 -15.15 33.14
CA VAL A 227 0.65 -14.31 32.68
C VAL A 227 0.10 -13.06 32.02
N ASP A 228 0.54 -11.90 32.51
CA ASP A 228 0.26 -10.61 31.89
C ASP A 228 1.29 -10.34 30.78
N CYS A 229 0.82 -9.76 29.68
CA CYS A 229 1.60 -9.51 28.47
C CYS A 229 1.45 -8.05 28.03
N GLU A 230 2.57 -7.36 27.85
CA GLU A 230 2.65 -5.99 27.32
C GLU A 230 3.53 -5.96 26.07
N LEU A 231 3.07 -5.27 25.02
CA LEU A 231 3.84 -5.06 23.80
C LEU A 231 4.19 -3.58 23.65
N ALA A 232 5.48 -3.26 23.62
CA ALA A 232 5.99 -1.95 23.27
C ALA A 232 6.39 -1.93 21.78
N ILE A 233 5.77 -1.06 20.98
CA ILE A 233 6.09 -0.88 19.56
C ILE A 233 6.78 0.47 19.37
N ALA A 234 7.82 0.48 18.53
CA ALA A 234 8.56 1.67 18.15
C ALA A 234 7.66 2.81 17.64
N THR A 235 7.79 4.03 18.18
CA THR A 235 7.09 5.23 17.68
C THR A 235 7.91 6.00 16.64
N PRO A 236 7.28 6.66 15.66
CA PRO A 236 5.84 6.66 15.39
C PRO A 236 5.36 5.29 14.88
N LEU A 237 4.06 4.99 15.02
CA LEU A 237 3.43 3.79 14.47
C LEU A 237 3.25 3.86 12.94
N ALA A 238 4.27 4.32 12.25
CA ALA A 238 4.33 4.46 10.82
C ALA A 238 5.71 4.01 10.34
N PHE A 239 5.73 3.02 9.46
CA PHE A 239 6.95 2.32 9.05
C PHE A 239 7.03 2.26 7.54
N PRO A 240 8.18 2.55 6.92
CA PRO A 240 8.32 2.41 5.49
C PRO A 240 8.37 0.93 5.08
N VAL A 241 7.97 0.61 3.86
CA VAL A 241 8.26 -0.69 3.25
C VAL A 241 9.76 -0.98 3.31
N ARG A 242 10.13 -2.26 3.38
CA ARG A 242 11.53 -2.72 3.49
C ARG A 242 12.25 -2.18 4.72
N SER A 243 11.55 -2.11 5.85
CA SER A 243 12.15 -1.72 7.12
C SER A 243 11.74 -2.66 8.26
N PRO A 244 12.59 -2.79 9.27
CA PRO A 244 12.23 -3.46 10.51
C PRO A 244 11.30 -2.58 11.35
N ILE A 245 10.37 -3.23 12.04
CA ILE A 245 9.56 -2.68 13.11
C ILE A 245 10.11 -3.23 14.43
N PRO A 246 10.86 -2.42 15.19
CA PRO A 246 11.33 -2.84 16.50
C PRO A 246 10.18 -2.94 17.51
N MET A 247 10.25 -3.93 18.38
CA MET A 247 9.31 -4.14 19.48
C MET A 247 9.98 -4.75 20.71
N PHE A 248 9.37 -4.56 21.88
CA PHE A 248 9.70 -5.30 23.10
C PHE A 248 8.42 -5.94 23.64
N LEU A 249 8.54 -7.19 24.08
CA LEU A 249 7.46 -7.94 24.69
C LEU A 249 7.83 -8.21 26.15
N THR A 250 6.99 -7.80 27.08
CA THR A 250 7.20 -8.02 28.51
C THR A 250 6.11 -8.92 29.05
N LEU A 251 6.54 -10.04 29.66
CA LEU A 251 5.67 -10.97 30.38
C LEU A 251 5.87 -10.79 31.88
N ARG A 252 4.78 -10.85 32.65
CA ARG A 252 4.79 -10.75 34.11
C ARG A 252 3.91 -11.82 34.74
N SER A 253 4.40 -12.50 35.77
CA SER A 253 3.67 -13.51 36.53
C SER A 253 4.40 -13.87 37.82
N GLY A 254 3.66 -14.35 38.81
CA GLY A 254 4.25 -15.01 39.99
C GLY A 254 4.63 -16.48 39.73
N ASP A 255 4.26 -17.06 38.58
CA ASP A 255 4.66 -18.43 38.19
C ASP A 255 5.86 -18.38 37.25
N GLU A 256 7.05 -18.64 37.79
CA GLU A 256 8.30 -18.61 37.04
C GLU A 256 8.33 -19.63 35.88
N GLN A 257 7.70 -20.78 36.07
CA GLN A 257 7.70 -21.85 35.07
C GLN A 257 6.80 -21.49 33.89
N ALA A 258 5.67 -20.82 34.14
CA ALA A 258 4.83 -20.27 33.09
C ALA A 258 5.57 -19.18 32.30
N LEU A 259 6.31 -18.30 32.99
CA LEU A 259 7.16 -17.29 32.35
C LEU A 259 8.22 -17.91 31.44
N ASP A 260 8.93 -18.94 31.91
CA ASP A 260 9.99 -19.58 31.13
C ASP A 260 9.46 -20.27 29.86
N ILE A 261 8.28 -20.91 29.92
CA ILE A 261 7.66 -21.55 28.76
C ILE A 261 7.14 -20.50 27.77
N LEU A 262 6.41 -19.49 28.26
CA LEU A 262 5.77 -18.49 27.39
C LEU A 262 6.74 -17.43 26.86
N SER A 263 7.89 -17.24 27.49
CA SER A 263 8.97 -16.38 26.97
C SER A 263 9.86 -17.08 25.95
N SER A 264 9.61 -18.35 25.62
CA SER A 264 10.29 -18.99 24.50
C SER A 264 9.99 -18.24 23.20
N PRO A 265 11.00 -17.83 22.41
CA PRO A 265 10.81 -17.18 21.12
C PRO A 265 9.81 -17.87 20.19
N SER A 266 9.79 -19.21 20.19
CA SER A 266 8.90 -20.01 19.34
C SER A 266 7.43 -19.94 19.77
N ALA A 267 7.17 -19.64 21.04
CA ALA A 267 5.82 -19.52 21.59
C ALA A 267 5.12 -18.23 21.19
N VAL A 268 5.91 -17.18 20.93
CA VAL A 268 5.40 -15.84 20.68
C VAL A 268 4.76 -15.75 19.29
N ARG A 269 3.56 -15.17 19.27
CA ARG A 269 2.71 -15.05 18.08
C ARG A 269 2.29 -13.60 17.89
N VAL A 270 3.18 -12.81 17.28
CA VAL A 270 2.90 -11.41 16.89
C VAL A 270 2.99 -11.28 15.39
N PHE A 271 1.95 -10.73 14.77
CA PHE A 271 1.81 -10.67 13.32
C PHE A 271 1.53 -9.25 12.85
N LEU A 272 2.08 -8.90 11.69
CA LEU A 272 1.59 -7.78 10.90
C LEU A 272 0.39 -8.30 10.13
N VAL A 273 -0.76 -7.72 10.39
CA VAL A 273 -2.03 -8.12 9.80
C VAL A 273 -2.47 -7.04 8.84
N ARG A 274 -2.79 -7.43 7.61
CA ARG A 274 -3.34 -6.55 6.57
C ARG A 274 -4.85 -6.70 6.56
N SER A 275 -5.57 -5.58 6.59
CA SER A 275 -7.01 -5.55 6.36
C SER A 275 -7.35 -4.76 5.09
N MET A 276 -8.18 -5.35 4.24
CA MET A 276 -8.69 -4.72 3.03
C MET A 276 -10.20 -4.51 3.17
N ALA A 277 -10.63 -3.26 3.09
CA ALA A 277 -12.04 -2.90 3.08
C ALA A 277 -12.49 -2.53 1.66
N ASN A 278 -13.65 -3.03 1.23
CA ASN A 278 -14.22 -2.78 -0.09
C ASN A 278 -15.68 -2.29 0.04
N GLY A 279 -16.08 -1.38 -0.85
CA GLY A 279 -17.45 -0.88 -0.95
C GLY A 279 -17.62 0.54 -0.39
N SER A 280 -18.86 1.00 -0.29
CA SER A 280 -19.19 2.38 0.15
C SER A 280 -18.55 2.73 1.49
N ASP A 281 -18.39 1.74 2.36
CA ASP A 281 -17.97 1.93 3.74
C ASP A 281 -16.47 1.67 3.92
N ALA A 282 -15.69 1.53 2.84
CA ALA A 282 -14.26 1.21 2.90
C ALA A 282 -13.44 2.25 3.70
N VAL A 283 -13.92 3.49 3.75
CA VAL A 283 -13.30 4.61 4.47
C VAL A 283 -13.72 4.71 5.93
N ASP A 284 -14.75 3.95 6.33
CA ASP A 284 -15.32 3.99 7.67
C ASP A 284 -14.75 2.83 8.50
N ASP A 285 -14.04 3.17 9.58
CA ASP A 285 -13.37 2.20 10.45
C ASP A 285 -14.36 1.44 11.34
N ASP A 286 -15.55 2.03 11.58
CA ASP A 286 -16.63 1.54 12.43
C ASP A 286 -17.71 0.77 11.65
N ALA A 287 -17.57 0.69 10.33
CA ALA A 287 -18.51 -0.01 9.47
C ALA A 287 -18.62 -1.50 9.81
N VAL A 288 -19.80 -2.07 9.54
CA VAL A 288 -20.05 -3.49 9.77
C VAL A 288 -19.15 -4.33 8.86
N ARG A 289 -18.19 -5.02 9.48
CA ARG A 289 -17.25 -5.93 8.81
C ARG A 289 -17.94 -7.25 8.52
N ARG A 290 -17.93 -7.64 7.25
CA ARG A 290 -18.52 -8.87 6.71
C ARG A 290 -17.50 -9.56 5.83
N SER A 291 -17.59 -10.87 5.70
CA SER A 291 -16.69 -11.68 4.87
C SER A 291 -16.63 -11.25 3.39
N ASN A 292 -17.63 -10.51 2.92
CA ASN A 292 -17.72 -10.05 1.54
C ASN A 292 -17.26 -8.59 1.32
N ASN A 293 -16.97 -7.83 2.38
CA ASN A 293 -16.56 -6.42 2.30
C ASN A 293 -15.27 -6.12 3.09
N PHE A 294 -14.84 -7.02 3.98
CA PHE A 294 -13.67 -6.86 4.83
C PHE A 294 -12.86 -8.16 4.85
N PHE A 295 -11.60 -8.06 4.44
CA PHE A 295 -10.71 -9.20 4.30
C PHE A 295 -9.49 -8.97 5.17
N VAL A 296 -9.08 -9.99 5.92
CA VAL A 296 -7.93 -9.93 6.83
C VAL A 296 -6.95 -11.02 6.47
N GLU A 297 -5.66 -10.71 6.47
CA GLU A 297 -4.61 -11.69 6.23
C GLU A 297 -3.33 -11.36 7.02
N SER A 298 -2.52 -12.39 7.28
CA SER A 298 -1.17 -12.19 7.83
C SER A 298 -0.22 -11.74 6.72
N ALA A 299 0.42 -10.59 6.93
CA ALA A 299 1.40 -9.97 6.04
C ALA A 299 2.85 -10.14 6.53
N GLY A 300 3.04 -10.62 7.77
CA GLY A 300 4.36 -10.87 8.36
C GLY A 300 4.26 -11.36 9.79
N ARG A 301 5.33 -11.97 10.30
CA ARG A 301 5.43 -12.44 11.68
C ARG A 301 6.67 -11.86 12.33
N ALA A 302 6.54 -11.34 13.54
CA ALA A 302 7.68 -10.88 14.31
C ALA A 302 8.53 -12.05 14.82
N VAL A 303 9.82 -11.80 14.96
CA VAL A 303 10.79 -12.68 15.61
C VAL A 303 11.20 -12.06 16.94
N PHE A 304 11.46 -12.90 17.95
CA PHE A 304 11.81 -12.45 19.29
C PHE A 304 13.04 -13.17 19.81
N TRP A 305 13.80 -12.52 20.67
CA TRP A 305 14.94 -13.10 21.38
C TRP A 305 15.00 -12.54 22.82
N PRO A 306 15.62 -13.28 23.76
CA PRO A 306 15.74 -12.82 25.14
C PRO A 306 16.46 -11.48 25.28
N ALA A 307 15.92 -10.57 26.09
CA ALA A 307 16.54 -9.28 26.41
C ALA A 307 16.87 -9.14 27.91
N SER A 308 15.93 -9.45 28.80
CA SER A 308 16.16 -9.44 30.25
C SER A 308 15.29 -10.46 30.99
N ARG A 309 15.81 -10.94 32.13
CA ARG A 309 15.13 -11.88 33.03
C ARG A 309 15.19 -11.35 34.45
N ASN A 310 14.02 -11.09 35.04
CA ASN A 310 13.85 -10.74 36.45
C ASN A 310 13.05 -11.86 37.14
N GLN A 311 12.92 -11.85 38.46
CA GLN A 311 12.18 -12.91 39.18
C GLN A 311 10.76 -13.11 38.62
N ASP A 312 9.97 -12.03 38.58
CA ASP A 312 8.56 -12.07 38.18
C ASP A 312 8.31 -11.57 36.76
N SER A 313 9.36 -11.46 35.93
CA SER A 313 9.23 -10.93 34.57
C SER A 313 10.25 -11.46 33.58
N ARG A 314 9.83 -11.56 32.32
CA ARG A 314 10.68 -11.85 31.16
C ARG A 314 10.45 -10.78 30.11
N THR A 315 11.53 -10.24 29.56
CA THR A 315 11.46 -9.30 28.44
C THR A 315 12.17 -9.89 27.25
N LEU A 316 11.48 -9.87 26.11
CA LEU A 316 12.02 -10.24 24.81
C LEU A 316 12.12 -9.00 23.95
N GLN A 317 13.23 -8.87 23.24
CA GLN A 317 13.33 -7.92 22.14
C GLN A 317 12.86 -8.61 20.88
N GLY A 318 12.15 -7.89 20.03
CA GLY A 318 11.66 -8.43 18.77
C GLY A 318 11.73 -7.46 17.62
N GLU A 319 11.56 -8.02 16.44
CA GLU A 319 11.58 -7.31 15.19
C GLU A 319 10.59 -7.93 14.20
N LEU A 320 9.86 -7.09 13.48
CA LEU A 320 9.02 -7.51 12.37
C LEU A 320 9.50 -6.84 11.09
N GLU A 321 9.85 -7.64 10.07
CA GLU A 321 10.25 -7.09 8.78
C GLU A 321 9.02 -6.72 7.93
N VAL A 322 8.93 -5.45 7.51
CA VAL A 322 8.00 -5.03 6.46
C VAL A 322 8.59 -5.47 5.12
N LYS A 323 8.26 -6.69 4.70
CA LYS A 323 8.82 -7.35 3.52
C LYS A 323 8.67 -6.52 2.23
N HIS A 324 9.55 -6.82 1.29
CA HIS A 324 9.39 -6.35 -0.09
C HIS A 324 8.07 -6.87 -0.69
N GLY A 325 7.35 -5.99 -1.39
CA GLY A 325 6.07 -6.32 -2.02
C GLY A 325 4.82 -6.00 -1.19
N ILE A 326 4.96 -5.75 0.12
CA ILE A 326 3.87 -5.22 0.95
C ILE A 326 3.39 -3.89 0.37
N LYS A 327 2.06 -3.76 0.20
CA LYS A 327 1.45 -2.53 -0.30
C LYS A 327 1.41 -1.46 0.80
N PRO A 328 1.60 -0.18 0.46
CA PRO A 328 1.47 0.89 1.44
C PRO A 328 0.03 1.00 1.94
N SER A 329 -0.15 1.54 3.14
CA SER A 329 -1.45 1.88 3.67
C SER A 329 -2.06 3.04 2.88
N PHE A 330 -3.33 2.90 2.52
CA PHE A 330 -4.12 3.99 1.97
C PHE A 330 -5.58 3.79 2.31
N VAL A 331 -6.30 4.90 2.42
CA VAL A 331 -7.75 4.93 2.62
C VAL A 331 -8.32 5.74 1.46
N PHE A 332 -9.14 5.09 0.65
CA PHE A 332 -9.80 5.72 -0.48
C PHE A 332 -11.24 5.20 -0.58
N PRO A 333 -12.19 5.99 -1.09
CA PRO A 333 -13.55 5.50 -1.32
C PRO A 333 -13.53 4.22 -2.13
N ARG A 334 -14.42 3.28 -1.77
CA ARG A 334 -14.53 1.94 -2.38
C ARG A 334 -13.41 0.97 -2.05
N PHE A 335 -12.21 1.42 -1.70
CA PHE A 335 -11.13 0.49 -1.39
C PHE A 335 -10.07 1.08 -0.47
N ALA A 336 -9.76 0.37 0.62
CA ALA A 336 -8.77 0.80 1.60
C ALA A 336 -7.93 -0.38 2.10
N ILE A 337 -6.64 -0.12 2.34
CA ILE A 337 -5.69 -1.07 2.93
C ILE A 337 -5.14 -0.47 4.21
N ARG A 338 -5.34 -1.19 5.32
CA ARG A 338 -4.84 -0.84 6.65
C ARG A 338 -4.02 -1.99 7.22
N TYR A 339 -3.22 -1.68 8.23
CA TYR A 339 -2.40 -2.66 8.92
C TYR A 339 -2.53 -2.53 10.43
N SER A 340 -2.46 -3.66 11.12
CA SER A 340 -2.31 -3.76 12.56
C SER A 340 -1.16 -4.69 12.92
N ILE A 341 -0.60 -4.49 14.10
CA ILE A 341 0.26 -5.48 14.76
C ILE A 341 -0.60 -6.16 15.81
N ASP A 342 -0.86 -7.44 15.60
CA ASP A 342 -1.74 -8.24 16.44
C ASP A 342 -0.93 -9.25 17.24
N VAL A 343 -1.14 -9.28 18.54
CA VAL A 343 -0.64 -10.30 19.46
C VAL A 343 -1.72 -11.36 19.58
N LEU A 344 -1.43 -12.57 19.13
CA LEU A 344 -2.31 -13.73 19.29
C LEU A 344 -1.92 -14.52 20.55
N PRO A 345 -2.79 -15.42 21.03
CA PRO A 345 -2.49 -16.24 22.18
C PRO A 345 -1.31 -17.13 21.88
N PHE A 346 -0.38 -17.21 22.83
CA PHE A 346 0.90 -17.89 22.65
C PHE A 346 0.68 -19.39 22.51
N ALA A 347 1.57 -20.04 21.75
CA ALA A 347 1.50 -21.47 21.51
C ALA A 347 2.79 -22.13 21.99
N ALA A 348 2.77 -22.67 23.21
CA ALA A 348 3.93 -23.29 23.82
C ALA A 348 3.63 -24.72 24.29
N PRO A 349 4.49 -25.70 24.00
CA PRO A 349 4.39 -27.02 24.60
C PRO A 349 4.34 -26.91 26.13
N GLY A 350 3.37 -27.58 26.76
CA GLY A 350 3.21 -27.56 28.22
C GLY A 350 2.39 -26.40 28.77
N PHE A 351 1.82 -25.52 27.93
CA PHE A 351 0.85 -24.51 28.38
C PHE A 351 -0.41 -24.54 27.49
N GLN A 352 -1.55 -24.86 28.08
CA GLN A 352 -2.85 -24.91 27.38
C GLN A 352 -3.74 -23.76 27.84
N LEU A 353 -4.19 -22.90 26.92
CA LEU A 353 -5.09 -21.79 27.23
C LEU A 353 -6.47 -22.29 27.65
N ASP A 354 -7.08 -21.64 28.64
CA ASP A 354 -8.30 -22.12 29.29
C ASP A 354 -9.57 -21.94 28.43
N ALA A 355 -9.62 -20.91 27.58
CA ALA A 355 -10.54 -20.78 26.45
C ALA A 355 -10.09 -19.60 25.58
N VAL A 356 -9.98 -19.79 24.26
CA VAL A 356 -9.81 -18.69 23.31
C VAL A 356 -11.20 -18.31 22.81
N PRO A 357 -11.61 -17.03 22.82
CA PRO A 357 -12.86 -16.61 22.19
C PRO A 357 -12.93 -17.10 20.76
N THR A 358 -14.03 -17.74 20.37
CA THR A 358 -14.21 -18.35 19.05
C THR A 358 -14.25 -17.34 17.90
N GLU A 359 -14.48 -16.06 18.19
CA GLU A 359 -14.71 -15.03 17.15
C GLU A 359 -13.57 -14.04 16.94
N ASP A 360 -12.67 -13.83 17.92
CA ASP A 360 -11.44 -13.08 17.71
C ASP A 360 -10.37 -13.42 18.76
N PRO A 361 -9.31 -14.17 18.41
CA PRO A 361 -8.30 -14.59 19.38
C PRO A 361 -7.31 -13.47 19.76
N VAL A 362 -7.41 -12.26 19.19
CA VAL A 362 -6.40 -11.20 19.38
C VAL A 362 -6.36 -10.71 20.84
N LEU A 363 -5.17 -10.82 21.46
CA LEU A 363 -4.89 -10.33 22.82
C LEU A 363 -4.65 -8.82 22.85
N LEU A 364 -3.88 -8.30 21.89
CA LEU A 364 -3.55 -6.89 21.74
C LEU A 364 -3.52 -6.56 20.24
N SER A 365 -4.03 -5.39 19.87
CA SER A 365 -3.93 -4.88 18.50
C SER A 365 -3.44 -3.44 18.49
N ALA A 366 -2.53 -3.14 17.57
CA ALA A 366 -1.98 -1.81 17.36
C ALA A 366 -2.04 -1.43 15.89
N THR A 367 -2.89 -0.47 15.53
CA THR A 367 -2.93 0.07 14.16
C THR A 367 -1.59 0.73 13.79
N VAL A 368 -1.06 0.36 12.64
CA VAL A 368 0.19 0.92 12.09
C VAL A 368 -0.01 1.37 10.64
N LYS A 369 0.77 2.35 10.20
CA LYS A 369 0.77 2.84 8.82
C LYS A 369 2.01 2.35 8.07
N ILE A 370 1.81 1.63 6.98
CA ILE A 370 2.90 1.27 6.07
C ILE A 370 3.07 2.38 5.03
N CYS A 371 4.27 2.93 4.96
CA CYS A 371 4.63 4.09 4.13
C CYS A 371 5.47 3.67 2.93
N THR A 372 5.47 4.47 1.86
CA THR A 372 6.17 4.15 0.60
C THR A 372 7.65 4.48 0.62
N THR A 373 8.10 5.40 1.48
CA THR A 373 9.50 5.82 1.51
C THR A 373 10.02 6.07 2.93
N HIS A 374 11.34 5.94 3.08
CA HIS A 374 12.04 6.19 4.32
C HIS A 374 12.16 7.69 4.61
N VAL A 375 12.33 8.03 5.90
CA VAL A 375 12.68 9.39 6.31
C VAL A 375 14.07 9.73 5.74
N PRO A 376 14.23 10.84 5.01
CA PRO A 376 15.53 11.23 4.47
C PRO A 376 16.62 11.28 5.54
N GLY A 377 17.79 10.69 5.25
CA GLY A 377 18.94 10.66 6.15
C GLY A 377 18.83 9.66 7.31
N ILE A 378 17.74 8.89 7.42
CA ILE A 378 17.58 7.84 8.41
C ILE A 378 17.53 6.49 7.69
N VAL A 379 18.48 5.61 8.03
CA VAL A 379 18.53 4.25 7.51
C VAL A 379 18.17 3.31 8.67
N PRO A 380 16.95 2.77 8.71
CA PRO A 380 16.58 1.73 9.67
C PRO A 380 17.55 0.56 9.58
N ARG A 381 17.94 0.02 10.74
CA ARG A 381 18.81 -1.15 10.83
C ARG A 381 18.06 -2.30 11.46
N SER A 382 18.23 -3.49 10.89
CA SER A 382 17.81 -4.72 11.55
C SER A 382 18.78 -5.03 12.69
N PHE A 383 18.24 -5.44 13.83
CA PHE A 383 18.98 -5.93 14.98
C PHE A 383 18.67 -7.41 15.27
N THR A 384 17.99 -8.09 14.35
CA THR A 384 17.70 -9.53 14.46
C THR A 384 19.01 -10.31 14.56
N PRO A 385 19.24 -11.10 15.62
CA PRO A 385 20.45 -11.90 15.74
C PRO A 385 20.51 -13.02 14.69
N PRO A 386 21.72 -13.46 14.28
CA PRO A 386 21.87 -14.62 13.40
C PRO A 386 21.15 -15.85 13.96
N GLY A 387 20.43 -16.58 13.10
CA GLY A 387 19.65 -17.77 13.47
C GLY A 387 18.22 -17.51 13.93
N TYR A 388 17.81 -16.25 14.10
CA TYR A 388 16.42 -15.85 14.36
C TYR A 388 15.67 -15.43 13.08
N GLU A 389 16.34 -15.45 11.93
CA GLU A 389 15.76 -15.14 10.62
C GLU A 389 14.68 -16.18 10.25
N GLN A 390 13.51 -15.71 9.84
CA GLN A 390 12.45 -16.61 9.37
C GLN A 390 12.74 -17.10 7.95
N THR A 391 12.66 -18.41 7.74
CA THR A 391 12.59 -19.00 6.39
C THR A 391 11.37 -18.43 5.66
N GLN A 392 11.54 -18.02 4.41
CA GLN A 392 10.43 -17.51 3.60
C GLN A 392 9.34 -18.59 3.46
N GLU A 393 8.25 -18.48 4.22
CA GLU A 393 7.03 -19.21 3.90
C GLU A 393 6.54 -18.72 2.53
N GLY A 394 6.62 -19.61 1.54
CA GLY A 394 6.22 -19.36 0.16
C GLY A 394 4.75 -18.95 0.07
N GLY A 395 4.42 -18.16 -0.96
CA GLY A 395 3.08 -17.66 -1.22
C GLY A 395 2.04 -18.78 -1.18
N ASP A 396 1.16 -18.72 -0.20
CA ASP A 396 0.18 -19.75 0.10
C ASP A 396 -0.94 -19.74 -0.97
N TYR A 397 -0.88 -20.72 -1.87
CA TYR A 397 -1.75 -20.86 -3.04
C TYR A 397 -3.24 -20.96 -2.66
N ASN A 398 -3.54 -21.43 -1.45
CA ASN A 398 -4.90 -21.53 -0.91
C ASN A 398 -5.54 -20.15 -0.65
N LYS A 399 -4.73 -19.09 -0.49
CA LYS A 399 -5.20 -17.71 -0.24
C LYS A 399 -5.97 -17.12 -1.43
N SER A 400 -5.65 -17.53 -2.65
CA SER A 400 -6.35 -17.06 -3.85
C SER A 400 -7.73 -17.71 -4.03
N MET A 401 -7.93 -18.93 -3.55
CA MET A 401 -9.20 -19.67 -3.68
C MET A 401 -10.30 -19.07 -2.78
N GLY A 402 -9.99 -18.75 -1.52
CA GLY A 402 -10.99 -18.19 -0.60
C GLY A 402 -11.54 -16.82 -1.03
N LEU A 403 -10.71 -15.99 -1.66
CA LEU A 403 -11.15 -14.71 -2.24
C LEU A 403 -12.03 -14.89 -3.50
N LEU A 404 -11.74 -15.90 -4.32
CA LEU A 404 -12.53 -16.23 -5.52
C LEU A 404 -13.89 -16.87 -5.16
N GLU A 405 -13.91 -17.77 -4.17
CA GLU A 405 -15.14 -18.41 -3.70
C GLU A 405 -16.12 -17.39 -3.09
N ASN A 406 -15.63 -16.43 -2.31
CA ASN A 406 -16.44 -15.34 -1.75
C ASN A 406 -16.91 -14.34 -2.83
N GLY A 407 -16.14 -14.15 -3.91
CA GLY A 407 -16.56 -13.37 -5.08
C GLY A 407 -17.72 -14.02 -5.82
N ASN A 408 -17.70 -15.36 -5.96
CA ASN A 408 -18.72 -16.13 -6.65
C ASN A 408 -20.07 -16.15 -5.92
N GLN A 409 -20.08 -16.09 -4.59
CA GLN A 409 -21.33 -16.05 -3.81
C GLN A 409 -22.19 -14.79 -4.07
N ARG A 410 -21.60 -13.70 -4.59
CA ARG A 410 -22.35 -12.50 -4.99
C ARG A 410 -23.31 -12.74 -6.17
N PHE A 411 -23.11 -13.79 -6.96
CA PHE A 411 -23.92 -14.08 -8.14
C PHE A 411 -25.14 -14.97 -7.85
N TYR A 412 -25.17 -15.67 -6.71
CA TYR A 412 -26.30 -16.56 -6.37
C TYR A 412 -27.53 -15.83 -5.83
N HIS A 413 -27.41 -14.55 -5.45
CA HIS A 413 -28.52 -13.78 -4.87
C HIS A 413 -29.24 -12.84 -5.85
N HIS A 414 -28.86 -12.80 -7.12
CA HIS A 414 -29.51 -11.98 -8.16
C HIS A 414 -30.36 -12.78 -9.16
N ALA A 415 -30.61 -14.06 -8.89
CA ALA A 415 -31.58 -14.87 -9.63
C ALA A 415 -32.84 -15.11 -8.78
N ARG A 416 -33.69 -14.10 -8.63
CA ARG A 416 -35.12 -14.26 -8.34
C ARG A 416 -35.91 -13.04 -8.79
#